data_AF-A0A0C2FM73-F1
#
_entry.id   AF-A0A0C2FM73-F1
#
_cell.length_a   1.000
_cell.length_b   1.000
_cell.length_c   1.000
_cell.angle_alpha   90.00
_cell.angle_beta   90.00
_cell.angle_gamma   90.00
#
_symmetry.space_group_name_H-M   'P 1'
#
loop_
_entity.id
_entity.type
_entity.pdbx_description
1 polymer ?
#
loop_
_entity_poly.entity_id
_entity_poly.type
_entity_poly.pdbx_seq_one_letter_code
_entity_poly.pdbx_strand_id
1 'polypeptide(L)'
;MTSLEDLTKQLQDLPNWGKAAVAGGLAIILYIPYRWLTTAPRKSPIKEDWKSGVVYLYQFPRTKILPSPSAPCLKVETWLRMAEIQYENIPCLLSPRSKEGTLPFVEFEGVEYPDSSFIIRDLTRLLGVKLEDHLNDEQKALSRAFEEMAHNSLLASHRLFRLENVSKVCGLGGRVVRFTAFHGVRVVGVHDWLLYKKISRLLSKLVHIRSLHLI
;
A
#
# COMPACT_ATOMS: atom_id res chain seq x y z
N MET A 1 -19.94 33.00 -1.65
CA MET A 1 -19.27 31.67 -1.52
C MET A 1 -20.08 30.89 -0.49
N THR A 2 -20.69 29.78 -0.89
CA THR A 2 -21.43 28.90 0.04
C THR A 2 -20.48 28.40 1.12
N SER A 3 -20.87 28.54 2.39
CA SER A 3 -20.05 28.07 3.51
C SER A 3 -20.05 26.53 3.53
N LEU A 4 -19.01 25.93 4.13
CA LEU A 4 -18.96 24.46 4.32
C LEU A 4 -20.14 23.96 5.16
N GLU A 5 -20.66 24.81 6.04
CA GLU A 5 -21.83 24.54 6.87
C GLU A 5 -23.11 24.45 6.02
N ASP A 6 -23.23 25.28 4.98
CA ASP A 6 -24.37 25.22 4.05
C ASP A 6 -24.31 23.94 3.19
N LEU A 7 -23.12 23.55 2.73
CA LEU A 7 -22.92 22.31 1.96
C LEU A 7 -23.23 21.07 2.80
N THR A 8 -22.84 21.05 4.07
CA THR A 8 -23.11 19.92 4.96
C THR A 8 -24.59 19.80 5.30
N LYS A 9 -25.31 20.92 5.50
CA LYS A 9 -26.77 20.91 5.66
C LYS A 9 -27.48 20.39 4.41
N GLN A 10 -27.13 20.93 3.24
CA GLN A 10 -27.67 20.44 1.96
C GLN A 10 -27.44 18.94 1.77
N LEU A 11 -26.24 18.44 2.13
CA LEU A 11 -25.92 17.01 2.07
C LEU A 11 -26.78 16.16 3.03
N GLN A 12 -27.10 16.69 4.21
CA GLN A 12 -27.93 16.01 5.20
C GLN A 12 -29.40 15.91 4.77
N ASP A 13 -29.90 16.92 4.07
CA ASP A 13 -31.29 16.98 3.60
C ASP A 13 -31.58 16.05 2.42
N LEU A 14 -30.56 15.52 1.74
CA LEU A 14 -30.75 14.58 0.63
C LEU A 14 -31.34 13.22 1.08
N PRO A 15 -32.21 12.61 0.25
CA PRO A 15 -32.63 11.22 0.43
C PRO A 15 -31.44 10.26 0.33
N ASN A 16 -31.58 9.03 0.85
CA ASN A 16 -30.48 8.04 0.92
C ASN A 16 -29.79 7.80 -0.43
N TRP A 17 -30.54 7.78 -1.53
CA TRP A 17 -29.99 7.63 -2.88
C TRP A 17 -29.17 8.85 -3.33
N GLY A 18 -29.57 10.06 -2.92
CA GLY A 18 -28.85 11.30 -3.21
C GLY A 18 -27.51 11.37 -2.47
N LYS A 19 -27.48 10.95 -1.20
CA LYS A 19 -26.23 10.80 -0.44
C LYS A 19 -25.30 9.78 -1.08
N ALA A 20 -25.84 8.65 -1.54
CA ALA A 20 -25.06 7.64 -2.26
C ALA A 20 -24.50 8.17 -3.58
N ALA A 21 -25.28 8.95 -4.34
CA ALA A 21 -24.83 9.57 -5.58
C ALA A 21 -23.68 10.57 -5.36
N VAL A 22 -23.77 11.44 -4.34
CA VAL A 22 -22.69 12.38 -3.99
C VAL A 22 -21.44 11.64 -3.53
N ALA A 23 -21.58 10.63 -2.66
CA ALA A 23 -20.46 9.81 -2.22
C ALA A 23 -19.79 9.07 -3.39
N GLY A 24 -20.58 8.53 -4.32
CA GLY A 24 -20.09 7.88 -5.54
C GLY A 24 -19.35 8.86 -6.45
N GLY A 25 -19.91 10.06 -6.67
CA GLY A 25 -19.28 11.11 -7.46
C GLY A 25 -17.93 11.55 -6.89
N LEU A 26 -17.87 11.82 -5.58
CA LEU A 26 -16.62 12.14 -4.88
C LEU A 26 -15.60 11.00 -4.97
N ALA A 27 -16.05 9.75 -4.79
CA ALA A 27 -15.19 8.58 -4.92
C ALA A 27 -14.57 8.51 -6.32
N ILE A 28 -15.34 8.75 -7.38
CA ILE A 28 -14.85 8.76 -8.77
C ILE A 28 -13.86 9.92 -8.99
N ILE A 29 -14.20 11.13 -8.55
CA ILE A 29 -13.36 12.33 -8.70
C ILE A 29 -12.00 12.16 -8.00
N LEU A 30 -11.94 11.45 -6.88
CA LEU A 30 -10.68 11.18 -6.17
C LEU A 30 -9.96 9.94 -6.72
N TYR A 31 -10.70 8.89 -7.08
CA TYR A 31 -10.15 7.61 -7.53
C TYR A 31 -9.55 7.68 -8.92
N ILE A 32 -10.18 8.38 -9.87
CA ILE A 32 -9.67 8.47 -11.25
C ILE A 32 -8.28 9.14 -11.29
N PRO A 33 -8.07 10.34 -10.72
CA PRO A 33 -6.75 10.95 -10.67
C PRO A 33 -5.76 10.11 -9.88
N TYR A 34 -6.17 9.50 -8.76
CA TYR A 34 -5.31 8.60 -7.99
C TYR A 34 -4.83 7.42 -8.83
N ARG A 35 -5.74 6.72 -9.51
CA ARG A 35 -5.42 5.58 -10.38
C ARG A 35 -4.54 5.99 -11.54
N TRP A 36 -4.86 7.12 -12.18
CA TRP A 36 -4.03 7.66 -13.26
C TRP A 36 -2.61 7.96 -12.76
N LEU A 37 -2.44 8.61 -11.61
CA LEU A 37 -1.12 8.88 -11.02
C LEU A 37 -0.36 7.61 -10.63
N THR A 38 -1.05 6.56 -10.18
CA THR A 38 -0.39 5.29 -9.76
C THR A 38 -0.13 4.30 -10.89
N THR A 39 -0.82 4.44 -12.03
CA THR A 39 -0.79 3.46 -13.15
C THR A 39 -0.42 4.12 -14.47
N ALA A 40 -0.02 5.41 -14.47
CA ALA A 40 0.48 6.07 -15.66
C ALA A 40 1.67 5.27 -16.26
N PRO A 41 1.68 5.06 -17.59
CA PRO A 41 2.78 4.37 -18.24
C PRO A 41 4.07 5.15 -17.98
N ARG A 42 5.08 4.43 -17.50
CA ARG A 42 6.38 5.01 -17.17
C ARG A 42 7.50 4.26 -17.86
N LYS A 43 8.63 4.95 -18.03
CA LYS A 43 9.88 4.30 -18.41
C LYS A 43 10.38 3.45 -17.24
N SER A 44 11.03 2.33 -17.57
CA SER A 44 11.75 1.45 -16.66
C SER A 44 13.13 1.19 -17.28
N PRO A 45 14.22 1.22 -16.52
CA PRO A 45 14.32 1.49 -15.08
C PRO A 45 14.09 2.99 -14.75
N ILE A 46 13.74 3.29 -13.50
CA ILE A 46 13.57 4.66 -12.98
C ILE A 46 14.93 5.25 -12.63
N LYS A 47 15.80 4.43 -12.03
CA LYS A 47 17.17 4.86 -11.75
C LYS A 47 18.03 4.69 -12.99
N GLU A 48 18.43 5.81 -13.59
CA GLU A 48 19.28 5.82 -14.80
C GLU A 48 20.75 5.53 -14.47
N ASP A 49 21.23 5.97 -13.30
CA ASP A 49 22.60 5.81 -12.78
C ASP A 49 22.75 4.56 -11.90
N TRP A 50 22.22 3.43 -12.37
CA TRP A 50 22.28 2.17 -11.62
C TRP A 50 23.68 1.55 -11.65
N LYS A 51 24.07 0.93 -10.53
CA LYS A 51 25.33 0.19 -10.37
C LYS A 51 25.06 -1.30 -10.55
N SER A 52 25.93 -1.98 -11.30
CA SER A 52 25.83 -3.44 -11.46
C SER A 52 26.05 -4.15 -10.13
N GLY A 53 25.28 -5.23 -9.91
CA GLY A 53 25.30 -6.02 -8.68
C GLY A 53 24.55 -5.42 -7.49
N VAL A 54 23.93 -4.24 -7.63
CA VAL A 54 23.12 -3.61 -6.58
C VAL A 54 21.64 -3.69 -6.92
N VAL A 55 20.84 -4.14 -5.94
CA VAL A 55 19.39 -4.22 -6.06
C VAL A 55 18.75 -2.92 -5.58
N TYR A 56 17.96 -2.25 -6.42
CA TYR A 56 17.24 -1.03 -6.05
C TYR A 56 15.82 -1.36 -5.59
N LEU A 57 15.58 -1.31 -4.28
CA LEU A 57 14.29 -1.62 -3.67
C LEU A 57 13.45 -0.35 -3.53
N TYR A 58 12.33 -0.29 -4.24
CA TYR A 58 11.34 0.77 -4.10
C TYR A 58 10.28 0.34 -3.08
N GLN A 59 10.17 1.08 -1.98
CA GLN A 59 9.20 0.80 -0.93
C GLN A 59 8.76 2.05 -0.18
N PHE A 60 7.78 1.91 0.72
CA PHE A 60 7.33 3.01 1.56
C PHE A 60 8.46 3.59 2.42
N PRO A 61 8.42 4.91 2.72
CA PRO A 61 9.44 5.54 3.54
C PRO A 61 9.47 4.91 4.92
N ARG A 62 10.70 4.80 5.46
CA ARG A 62 10.91 4.29 6.81
C ARG A 62 10.21 5.18 7.82
N THR A 63 9.67 4.56 8.84
CA THR A 63 9.17 5.26 10.02
C THR A 63 10.21 5.19 11.14
N LYS A 64 10.01 5.94 12.23
CA LYS A 64 10.92 5.88 13.39
C LYS A 64 11.00 4.50 14.05
N ILE A 65 9.97 3.67 13.87
CA ILE A 65 9.79 2.41 14.60
C ILE A 65 9.90 1.21 13.66
N LEU A 66 9.47 1.35 12.41
CA LEU A 66 9.36 0.25 11.44
C LEU A 66 10.13 0.57 10.14
N PRO A 67 10.85 -0.43 9.57
CA PRO A 67 11.49 -0.35 8.26
C PRO A 67 10.52 0.04 7.15
N SER A 68 9.31 -0.54 7.13
CA SER A 68 8.25 -0.19 6.20
C SER A 68 6.88 -0.42 6.83
N PRO A 69 5.89 0.47 6.62
CA PRO A 69 4.52 0.29 7.11
C PRO A 69 3.71 -0.77 6.33
N SER A 70 4.26 -1.32 5.25
CA SER A 70 3.59 -2.30 4.39
C SER A 70 4.23 -3.68 4.53
N ALA A 71 3.41 -4.70 4.82
CA ALA A 71 3.85 -6.09 4.97
C ALA A 71 4.61 -6.65 3.74
N PRO A 72 4.13 -6.51 2.49
CA PRO A 72 4.89 -7.01 1.33
C PRO A 72 6.23 -6.30 1.13
N CYS A 73 6.33 -5.02 1.47
CA CYS A 73 7.62 -4.30 1.44
C CYS A 73 8.59 -4.85 2.48
N LEU A 74 8.11 -5.08 3.70
CA LEU A 74 8.91 -5.66 4.78
C LEU A 74 9.36 -7.09 4.43
N LYS A 75 8.51 -7.88 3.77
CA LYS A 75 8.84 -9.22 3.27
C LYS A 75 10.06 -9.21 2.36
N VAL A 76 10.05 -8.36 1.32
CA VAL A 76 11.16 -8.27 0.36
C VAL A 76 12.42 -7.73 1.03
N GLU A 77 12.31 -6.69 1.85
CA GLU A 77 13.46 -6.11 2.55
C GLU A 77 14.13 -7.14 3.48
N THR A 78 13.33 -7.89 4.23
CA THR A 78 13.85 -8.95 5.12
C THR A 78 14.52 -10.05 4.31
N TRP A 79 13.91 -10.49 3.21
CA TRP A 79 14.49 -11.52 2.34
C TRP A 79 15.84 -11.08 1.75
N LEU A 80 15.94 -9.84 1.25
CA LEU A 80 17.20 -9.29 0.72
C LEU A 80 18.31 -9.28 1.78
N ARG A 81 17.97 -8.94 3.04
CA ARG A 81 18.91 -8.99 4.17
C ARG A 81 19.34 -10.42 4.51
N MET A 82 18.40 -11.36 4.53
CA MET A 82 18.68 -12.78 4.82
C MET A 82 19.54 -13.42 3.74
N ALA A 83 19.35 -13.03 2.49
CA ALA A 83 20.15 -13.50 1.36
C ALA A 83 21.50 -12.79 1.22
N GLU A 84 21.84 -11.86 2.13
CA GLU A 84 23.07 -11.03 2.08
C GLU A 84 23.25 -10.27 0.75
N ILE A 85 22.14 -9.93 0.09
CA ILE A 85 22.15 -9.21 -1.18
C ILE A 85 22.35 -7.72 -0.90
N GLN A 86 23.29 -7.08 -1.60
CA GLN A 86 23.45 -5.63 -1.52
C GLN A 86 22.26 -4.93 -2.17
N TYR A 87 21.58 -4.09 -1.40
CA TYR A 87 20.43 -3.33 -1.88
C TYR A 87 20.42 -1.88 -1.41
N GLU A 88 19.86 -1.01 -2.23
CA GLU A 88 19.60 0.39 -1.92
C GLU A 88 18.09 0.61 -1.75
N ASN A 89 17.70 1.30 -0.68
CA ASN A 89 16.29 1.55 -0.38
C ASN A 89 15.85 2.92 -0.91
N ILE A 90 14.90 2.94 -1.85
CA ILE A 90 14.37 4.15 -2.47
C ILE A 90 12.97 4.43 -1.90
N PRO A 91 12.81 5.48 -1.05
CA PRO A 91 11.55 5.76 -0.38
C PRO A 91 10.52 6.37 -1.34
N CYS A 92 9.36 5.72 -1.45
CA CYS A 92 8.26 6.09 -2.35
C CYS A 92 6.95 6.19 -1.55
N LEU A 93 6.30 7.35 -1.55
CA LEU A 93 5.04 7.54 -0.83
C LEU A 93 3.82 7.19 -1.70
N LEU A 94 3.64 7.92 -2.81
CA LEU A 94 2.55 7.69 -3.77
C LEU A 94 3.06 7.14 -5.10
N SER A 95 4.15 7.72 -5.60
CA SER A 95 4.79 7.43 -6.88
C SER A 95 6.32 7.52 -6.67
N PRO A 96 7.12 6.75 -7.41
CA PRO A 96 6.73 5.75 -8.42
C PRO A 96 6.12 4.47 -7.83
N ARG A 97 5.32 3.79 -8.65
CA ARG A 97 4.81 2.42 -8.43
C ARG A 97 5.35 1.52 -9.53
N SER A 98 5.26 0.20 -9.36
CA SER A 98 5.61 -0.74 -10.43
C SER A 98 4.77 -0.49 -11.69
N LYS A 99 5.16 -1.07 -12.83
CA LYS A 99 4.32 -1.07 -14.05
C LYS A 99 2.89 -1.58 -13.82
N GLU A 100 2.71 -2.44 -12.82
CA GLU A 100 1.41 -2.99 -12.43
C GLU A 100 0.68 -2.13 -11.38
N GLY A 101 1.30 -1.03 -10.92
CA GLY A 101 0.79 -0.18 -9.86
C GLY A 101 1.00 -0.75 -8.45
N THR A 102 1.84 -1.78 -8.30
CA THR A 102 2.14 -2.45 -7.03
C THR A 102 3.37 -1.84 -6.36
N LEU A 103 3.46 -2.05 -5.04
CA LEU A 103 4.65 -1.76 -4.23
C LEU A 103 4.74 -2.87 -3.17
N PRO A 104 5.91 -3.46 -2.92
CA PRO A 104 7.23 -3.11 -3.42
C PRO A 104 7.46 -3.50 -4.89
N PHE A 105 8.48 -2.89 -5.50
CA PHE A 105 9.10 -3.38 -6.73
C PHE A 105 10.61 -3.17 -6.65
N VAL A 106 11.34 -3.89 -7.48
CA VAL A 106 12.79 -3.87 -7.52
C VAL A 106 13.30 -3.56 -8.92
N GLU A 107 14.41 -2.84 -9.01
CA GLU A 107 15.19 -2.73 -10.24
C GLU A 107 16.56 -3.39 -10.05
N PHE A 108 16.93 -4.28 -10.97
CA PHE A 108 18.19 -5.00 -10.97
C PHE A 108 18.69 -5.17 -12.40
N GLU A 109 19.94 -4.77 -12.68
CA GLU A 109 20.56 -4.82 -14.02
C GLU A 109 19.70 -4.16 -15.11
N GLY A 110 19.07 -3.02 -14.77
CA GLY A 110 18.18 -2.29 -15.69
C GLY A 110 16.81 -2.94 -15.94
N VAL A 111 16.51 -4.06 -15.29
CA VAL A 111 15.20 -4.75 -15.40
C VAL A 111 14.40 -4.52 -14.12
N GLU A 112 13.10 -4.30 -14.30
CA GLU A 112 12.14 -4.12 -13.20
C GLU A 112 11.39 -5.41 -12.88
N TYR A 113 11.30 -5.72 -11.60
CA TYR A 113 10.57 -6.86 -11.06
C TYR A 113 9.42 -6.36 -10.17
N PRO A 114 8.15 -6.53 -10.59
CA PRO A 114 6.99 -6.14 -9.78
C PRO A 114 6.64 -7.22 -8.76
N ASP A 115 5.90 -6.83 -7.72
CA ASP A 115 5.32 -7.70 -6.68
C ASP A 115 6.31 -8.49 -5.79
N SER A 116 5.98 -8.59 -4.51
CA SER A 116 6.87 -9.21 -3.52
C SER A 116 7.19 -10.69 -3.79
N SER A 117 6.26 -11.47 -4.31
CA SER A 117 6.46 -12.90 -4.52
C SER A 117 7.25 -13.18 -5.80
N PHE A 118 7.01 -12.40 -6.87
CA PHE A 118 7.79 -12.52 -8.10
C PHE A 118 9.21 -12.00 -7.95
N ILE A 119 9.42 -10.90 -7.21
CA ILE A 119 10.76 -10.40 -6.87
C ILE A 119 11.61 -11.49 -6.23
N ILE A 120 11.09 -12.15 -5.19
CA ILE A 120 11.83 -13.20 -4.47
C ILE A 120 12.12 -14.37 -5.40
N ARG A 121 11.12 -14.86 -6.14
CA ARG A 121 11.27 -15.98 -7.09
C ARG A 121 12.35 -15.69 -8.13
N ASP A 122 12.29 -14.51 -8.76
CA ASP A 122 13.13 -14.20 -9.90
C ASP A 122 14.55 -13.81 -9.46
N LEU A 123 14.72 -13.05 -8.38
CA LEU A 123 16.05 -12.79 -7.81
C LEU A 123 16.72 -14.05 -7.26
N THR A 124 15.95 -14.98 -6.65
CA THR A 124 16.49 -16.29 -6.23
C THR A 124 17.11 -17.03 -7.41
N ARG A 125 16.42 -17.04 -8.56
CA ARG A 125 16.90 -17.68 -9.78
C ARG A 125 18.10 -16.96 -10.39
N LEU A 126 18.09 -15.63 -10.42
CA LEU A 126 19.13 -14.81 -11.06
C LEU A 126 20.44 -14.79 -10.26
N LEU A 127 20.34 -14.69 -8.94
CA LEU A 127 21.50 -14.59 -8.05
C LEU A 127 21.91 -15.94 -7.45
N GLY A 128 21.18 -17.01 -7.75
CA GLY A 128 21.47 -18.35 -7.25
C GLY A 128 21.39 -18.44 -5.72
N VAL A 129 20.38 -17.80 -5.11
CA VAL A 129 20.21 -17.75 -3.66
C VAL A 129 19.78 -19.12 -3.13
N LYS A 130 20.52 -19.64 -2.13
CA LYS A 130 20.36 -21.00 -1.61
C LYS A 130 19.76 -21.06 -0.20
N LEU A 131 18.77 -20.22 0.08
CA LEU A 131 18.14 -20.16 1.41
C LEU A 131 17.36 -21.44 1.76
N GLU A 132 16.76 -22.07 0.76
CA GLU A 132 15.87 -23.23 0.94
C GLU A 132 16.49 -24.56 0.46
N ASP A 133 17.79 -24.58 0.14
CA ASP A 133 18.46 -25.77 -0.40
C ASP A 133 18.52 -26.94 0.59
N HIS A 134 18.39 -26.64 1.89
CA HIS A 134 18.32 -27.64 2.96
C HIS A 134 16.95 -28.32 3.07
N LEU A 135 15.93 -27.83 2.35
CA LEU A 135 14.57 -28.37 2.37
C LEU A 135 14.34 -29.35 1.23
N ASN A 136 13.62 -30.45 1.51
CA ASN A 136 13.11 -31.33 0.47
C ASN A 136 11.87 -30.73 -0.23
N ASP A 137 11.41 -31.36 -1.31
CA ASP A 137 10.33 -30.81 -2.13
C ASP A 137 8.98 -30.72 -1.38
N GLU A 138 8.70 -31.66 -0.47
CA GLU A 138 7.51 -31.63 0.38
C GLU A 138 7.56 -30.46 1.37
N GLN A 139 8.71 -30.24 2.00
CA GLN A 139 8.94 -29.14 2.93
C GLN A 139 8.86 -27.78 2.21
N LYS A 140 9.36 -27.69 0.97
CA LYS A 140 9.22 -26.49 0.14
C LYS A 140 7.75 -26.21 -0.17
N ALA A 141 6.99 -27.23 -0.57
CA ALA A 141 5.55 -27.08 -0.82
C ALA A 141 4.79 -26.64 0.45
N LEU A 142 5.13 -27.22 1.60
CA LEU A 142 4.54 -26.88 2.89
C LEU A 142 4.90 -25.44 3.31
N SER A 143 6.18 -25.05 3.20
CA SER A 143 6.66 -23.69 3.47
C SER A 143 5.88 -22.68 2.63
N ARG A 144 5.73 -22.95 1.33
CA ARG A 144 4.99 -22.09 0.40
C ARG A 144 3.51 -21.96 0.80
N ALA A 145 2.87 -23.04 1.23
CA ALA A 145 1.49 -23.02 1.69
C ALA A 145 1.32 -22.17 2.96
N PHE A 146 2.23 -22.33 3.94
CA PHE A 146 2.22 -21.53 5.17
C PHE A 146 2.50 -20.05 4.89
N GLU A 147 3.46 -19.75 4.01
CA GLU A 147 3.79 -18.39 3.59
C GLU A 147 2.57 -17.68 2.99
N GLU A 148 1.87 -18.32 2.05
CA GLU A 148 0.68 -17.74 1.41
C GLU A 148 -0.51 -17.63 2.35
N MET A 149 -0.72 -18.62 3.23
CA MET A 149 -1.77 -18.55 4.24
C MET A 149 -1.52 -17.40 5.22
N ALA A 150 -0.28 -17.25 5.71
CA ALA A 150 0.11 -16.17 6.60
C ALA A 150 -0.01 -14.82 5.90
N HIS A 151 0.48 -14.70 4.66
CA HIS A 151 0.40 -13.46 3.90
C HIS A 151 -1.03 -13.00 3.72
N ASN A 152 -1.93 -13.88 3.26
CA ASN A 152 -3.32 -13.53 2.98
C ASN A 152 -4.12 -13.20 4.25
N SER A 153 -3.98 -14.02 5.29
CA SER A 153 -4.70 -13.82 6.56
C SER A 153 -4.22 -12.58 7.31
N LEU A 154 -2.90 -12.36 7.41
CA LEU A 154 -2.33 -11.20 8.10
C LEU A 154 -2.57 -9.91 7.32
N LEU A 155 -2.51 -9.94 5.99
CA LEU A 155 -2.79 -8.76 5.18
C LEU A 155 -4.24 -8.29 5.37
N ALA A 156 -5.21 -9.21 5.38
CA ALA A 156 -6.61 -8.89 5.65
C ALA A 156 -6.79 -8.32 7.07
N SER A 157 -6.24 -8.99 8.07
CA SER A 157 -6.34 -8.59 9.48
C SER A 157 -5.68 -7.22 9.73
N HIS A 158 -4.49 -7.01 9.19
CA HIS A 158 -3.77 -5.73 9.27
C HIS A 158 -4.54 -4.60 8.60
N ARG A 159 -5.16 -4.84 7.44
CA ARG A 159 -6.01 -3.84 6.75
C ARG A 159 -7.20 -3.45 7.62
N LEU A 160 -7.90 -4.41 8.22
CA LEU A 160 -9.03 -4.13 9.13
C LEU A 160 -8.58 -3.34 10.36
N PHE A 161 -7.50 -3.76 11.01
CA PHE A 161 -6.95 -3.06 12.16
C PHE A 161 -6.58 -1.60 11.83
N ARG A 162 -5.99 -1.36 10.65
CA ARG A 162 -5.65 -0.01 10.16
C ARG A 162 -6.91 0.82 9.91
N LEU A 163 -7.99 0.23 9.39
CA LEU A 163 -9.27 0.89 9.14
C LEU A 163 -10.04 1.24 10.42
N GLU A 164 -9.82 0.51 11.51
CA GLU A 164 -10.38 0.81 12.82
C GLU A 164 -9.56 1.88 13.56
N ASN A 165 -8.24 1.89 13.34
CA ASN A 165 -7.28 2.76 14.03
C ASN A 165 -6.71 3.88 13.13
N VAL A 166 -7.44 4.32 12.10
CA VAL A 166 -6.95 5.29 11.10
C VAL A 166 -6.44 6.58 11.77
N SER A 167 -7.12 7.07 12.81
CA SER A 167 -6.71 8.30 13.51
C SER A 167 -5.32 8.18 14.15
N LYS A 168 -5.01 7.02 14.75
CA LYS A 168 -3.70 6.74 15.33
C LYS A 168 -2.65 6.55 14.24
N VAL A 169 -2.99 5.85 13.16
CA VAL A 169 -2.11 5.61 12.01
C VAL A 169 -1.70 6.92 11.33
N CYS A 170 -2.66 7.82 11.10
CA CYS A 170 -2.36 9.16 10.57
C CYS A 170 -1.52 9.99 11.55
N GLY A 171 -1.74 9.84 12.86
CA GLY A 171 -0.94 10.49 13.90
C GLY A 171 0.49 9.96 14.04
N LEU A 172 0.77 8.71 13.65
CA LEU A 172 2.12 8.13 13.62
C LEU A 172 3.01 8.76 12.54
N GLY A 173 2.42 9.43 11.53
CA GLY A 173 3.13 10.24 10.54
C GLY A 173 3.70 11.56 11.07
N GLY A 174 3.93 11.67 12.38
CA GLY A 174 4.36 12.89 13.05
C GLY A 174 5.57 13.56 12.38
N ARG A 175 5.36 14.81 11.94
CA ARG A 175 6.36 15.85 11.60
C ARG A 175 7.19 15.73 10.30
N VAL A 176 6.91 14.82 9.36
CA VAL A 176 7.64 14.78 8.07
C VAL A 176 6.92 15.50 6.92
N VAL A 177 5.64 15.82 7.05
CA VAL A 177 4.96 16.64 6.04
C VAL A 177 4.98 18.11 6.43
N ARG A 178 6.16 18.75 6.34
CA ARG A 178 6.19 20.19 6.08
C ARG A 178 5.82 20.33 4.61
N PHE A 179 4.51 20.42 4.33
CA PHE A 179 4.03 20.91 3.04
C PHE A 179 4.64 22.30 2.86
N THR A 180 5.70 22.41 2.07
CA THR A 180 6.10 23.69 1.51
C THR A 180 4.91 24.19 0.71
N ALA A 181 4.40 25.32 1.15
CA ALA A 181 3.23 25.97 0.60
C ALA A 181 3.43 26.23 -0.90
N PHE A 182 2.74 25.48 -1.75
CA PHE A 182 2.40 25.95 -3.08
C PHE A 182 1.08 26.70 -2.95
N HIS A 183 1.18 28.03 -2.95
CA HIS A 183 0.12 29.00 -3.23
C HIS A 183 -1.32 28.65 -2.80
N GLY A 184 -1.70 29.13 -1.62
CA GLY A 184 -3.03 29.73 -1.42
C GLY A 184 -4.25 28.83 -1.19
N VAL A 185 -4.15 27.50 -1.18
CA VAL A 185 -5.30 26.63 -0.87
C VAL A 185 -5.17 26.01 0.52
N ARG A 186 -5.93 26.56 1.47
CA ARG A 186 -6.12 26.00 2.81
C ARG A 186 -7.05 24.79 2.67
N VAL A 187 -6.50 23.57 2.56
CA VAL A 187 -7.30 22.33 2.53
C VAL A 187 -8.05 22.20 3.86
N VAL A 188 -9.37 22.18 3.73
CA VAL A 188 -10.35 22.21 4.82
C VAL A 188 -10.20 21.01 5.76
N GLY A 189 -10.25 21.28 7.05
CA GLY A 189 -10.07 20.31 8.12
C GLY A 189 -11.29 19.43 8.43
N VAL A 190 -10.97 18.19 8.81
CA VAL A 190 -11.49 17.40 9.96
C VAL A 190 -13.00 17.06 10.06
N HIS A 191 -13.94 17.68 9.35
CA HIS A 191 -15.37 17.37 9.56
C HIS A 191 -16.02 16.30 8.66
N ASP A 192 -15.35 15.83 7.60
CA ASP A 192 -15.83 14.70 6.76
C ASP A 192 -15.43 13.30 7.26
N TRP A 193 -14.81 13.23 8.44
CA TRP A 193 -14.30 11.99 9.02
C TRP A 193 -15.38 11.05 9.57
N LEU A 194 -16.58 11.56 9.85
CA LEU A 194 -17.69 10.75 10.35
C LEU A 194 -18.25 9.82 9.27
N LEU A 195 -18.25 10.26 8.00
CA LEU A 195 -18.70 9.44 6.88
C LEU A 195 -17.74 8.27 6.65
N TYR A 196 -16.42 8.52 6.72
CA TYR A 196 -15.41 7.47 6.66
C TYR A 196 -15.48 6.50 7.86
N LYS A 197 -15.73 7.00 9.08
CA LYS A 197 -16.00 6.16 10.26
C LYS A 197 -17.25 5.29 10.10
N LYS A 198 -18.30 5.82 9.46
CA LYS A 198 -19.57 5.13 9.24
C LYS A 198 -19.43 4.07 8.14
N ILE A 199 -18.72 4.38 7.05
CA ILE A 199 -18.38 3.45 5.98
C ILE A 199 -17.43 2.35 6.49
N SER A 200 -16.41 2.68 7.29
CA SER A 200 -15.51 1.72 7.95
C SER A 200 -16.27 0.75 8.87
N ARG A 201 -17.19 1.26 9.71
CA ARG A 201 -18.06 0.42 10.56
C ARG A 201 -19.04 -0.44 9.76
N LEU A 202 -19.57 0.05 8.64
CA LEU A 202 -20.45 -0.71 7.76
C LEU A 202 -19.68 -1.85 7.05
N LEU A 203 -18.46 -1.57 6.58
CA LEU A 203 -17.58 -2.57 5.97
C LEU A 203 -17.12 -3.62 6.98
N SER A 204 -16.79 -3.22 8.23
CA SER A 204 -16.46 -4.16 9.32
C SER A 204 -17.64 -5.07 9.66
N LYS A 205 -18.88 -4.55 9.71
CA LYS A 205 -20.10 -5.35 9.90
C LYS A 205 -20.38 -6.31 8.74
N LEU A 206 -20.15 -5.88 7.49
CA LEU A 206 -20.30 -6.73 6.30
C LEU A 206 -19.27 -7.87 6.25
N VAL A 207 -18.04 -7.63 6.71
CA VAL A 207 -17.01 -8.67 6.85
C VAL A 207 -17.38 -9.67 7.95
N HIS A 208 -17.98 -9.22 9.05
CA HIS A 208 -18.45 -10.10 10.12
C HIS A 208 -19.64 -10.98 9.68
N ILE A 209 -20.56 -10.45 8.86
CA ILE A 209 -21.70 -11.21 8.31
C ILE A 209 -21.23 -12.33 7.36
N ARG A 210 -20.13 -12.12 6.61
CA ARG A 210 -19.54 -13.17 5.76
C ARG A 210 -18.88 -14.31 6.55
N SER A 211 -18.49 -14.08 7.80
CA SER A 211 -17.94 -15.13 8.68
C SER A 211 -19.03 -16.01 9.31
N LEU A 212 -20.30 -15.58 9.28
CA LEU A 212 -21.45 -16.32 9.84
C LEU A 212 -22.18 -17.20 8.82
N HIS A 213 -21.85 -17.11 7.54
CA HIS A 213 -22.44 -17.92 6.46
C HIS A 213 -21.48 -18.96 5.87
N LEU A 214 -20.32 -19.19 6.51
CA LEU A 214 -19.33 -20.20 6.14
C LEU A 214 -19.07 -21.24 7.25
N ILE A 215 -20.07 -21.45 8.11
CA ILE A 215 -20.16 -22.60 9.02
C ILE A 215 -21.44 -23.36 8.67
#